data_AF-A0AAU2THD6-F1
#
_entry.id   AF-A0AAU2THD6-F1
#
_cell.length_a   1.000
_cell.length_b   1.000
_cell.length_c   1.000
_cell.angle_alpha   90.00
_cell.angle_beta   90.00
_cell.angle_gamma   90.00
#
_symmetry.space_group_name_H-M   'P 1'
#
loop_
_entity.id
_entity.type
_entity.pdbx_description
1 polymer ?
#
loop_
_entity_poly.entity_id
_entity_poly.type
_entity_poly.pdbx_seq_one_letter_code
_entity_poly.pdbx_strand_id
1 'polypeptide(L)'
;MGESEPVGEDIQDALDWARQRLEEMSVFTAQDGLRWAAAHGLVLSVWRNGPIEDAHASRPTSRRKALHDGTMFARNTWLTRQAFDVLGSDDQFRLYELEDLVLDRDMVWPGCEGTLTDFGWGFLGEIKKQVKQRIDMFRHFEKILPPDDFLVFAGAPRIGTHDDHYGMPKWPACVDAAIHRLRGEDEEFWHARGNLMTRIGPAPAPVTADLEATRKLLLESPWELGAGNLGWFAWNPILRSPRPTP
;
A
#
# COMPACT_ATOMS: atom_id res chain seq x y z
N MET A 1 -10.79 35.06 -10.10
CA MET A 1 -9.90 34.28 -10.99
C MET A 1 -8.49 34.62 -10.56
N GLY A 2 -7.90 33.78 -9.69
CA GLY A 2 -6.50 33.94 -9.28
C GLY A 2 -5.64 33.21 -10.29
N GLU A 3 -4.70 33.91 -10.90
CA GLU A 3 -3.68 33.32 -11.78
C GLU A 3 -2.84 32.35 -10.94
N SER A 4 -2.76 31.09 -11.38
CA SER A 4 -1.84 30.11 -10.80
C SER A 4 -0.42 30.61 -11.04
N GLU A 5 0.36 30.78 -9.96
CA GLU A 5 1.80 31.03 -10.09
C GLU A 5 2.43 29.92 -10.95
N PRO A 6 3.35 30.26 -11.87
CA PRO A 6 4.02 29.26 -12.68
C PRO A 6 4.78 28.30 -11.78
N VAL A 7 4.50 27.00 -11.94
CA VAL A 7 5.26 25.92 -11.31
C VAL A 7 6.73 26.08 -11.74
N GLY A 8 7.66 26.12 -10.78
CA GLY A 8 9.08 26.27 -11.08
C GLY A 8 9.58 25.16 -12.01
N GLU A 9 10.52 25.49 -12.90
CA GLU A 9 11.06 24.59 -13.95
C GLU A 9 11.48 23.21 -13.39
N ASP A 10 12.13 23.20 -12.21
CA ASP A 10 12.55 21.99 -11.50
C ASP A 10 11.39 21.04 -11.11
N ILE A 11 10.20 21.58 -10.80
CA ILE A 11 9.04 20.77 -10.44
C ILE A 11 8.40 20.19 -11.70
N GLN A 12 8.36 20.94 -12.80
CA GLN A 12 7.82 20.44 -14.06
C GLN A 12 8.65 19.26 -14.59
N ASP A 13 9.98 19.37 -14.58
CA ASP A 13 10.88 18.28 -14.97
C ASP A 13 10.66 17.03 -14.11
N ALA A 14 10.47 17.21 -12.81
CA ALA A 14 10.18 16.11 -11.89
C ALA A 14 8.82 15.45 -12.17
N LEU A 15 7.80 16.24 -12.50
CA LEU A 15 6.47 15.75 -12.88
C LEU A 15 6.50 14.99 -14.21
N ASP A 16 7.22 15.49 -15.20
CA ASP A 16 7.35 14.85 -16.52
C ASP A 16 8.08 13.50 -16.39
N TRP A 17 9.16 13.47 -15.62
CA TRP A 17 9.84 12.21 -15.29
C TRP A 17 8.92 11.25 -14.54
N ALA A 18 8.18 11.72 -13.53
CA ALA A 18 7.26 10.88 -12.76
C ALA A 18 6.14 10.32 -13.65
N ARG A 19 5.59 11.14 -14.54
CA ARG A 19 4.57 10.76 -15.53
C ARG A 19 5.10 9.66 -16.44
N GLN A 20 6.30 9.82 -17.01
CA GLN A 20 6.93 8.78 -17.82
C GLN A 20 7.07 7.45 -17.06
N ARG A 21 7.53 7.50 -15.81
CA ARG A 21 7.70 6.30 -14.97
C ARG A 21 6.37 5.63 -14.61
N LEU A 22 5.30 6.39 -14.41
CA LEU A 22 3.96 5.84 -14.18
C LEU A 22 3.38 5.22 -15.46
N GLU A 23 3.68 5.79 -16.63
CA GLU A 23 3.30 5.23 -17.92
C GLU A 23 3.93 3.86 -18.18
N GLU A 24 5.23 3.71 -17.88
CA GLU A 24 5.94 2.43 -17.97
C GLU A 24 5.31 1.31 -17.12
N MET A 25 4.55 1.68 -16.09
CA MET A 25 3.82 0.74 -15.24
C MET A 25 2.38 0.50 -15.66
N SER A 26 1.94 1.06 -16.79
CA SER A 26 0.55 0.97 -17.25
C SER A 26 -0.46 1.64 -16.31
N VAL A 27 -0.05 2.66 -15.56
CA VAL A 27 -0.94 3.39 -14.63
C VAL A 27 -2.04 4.15 -15.38
N PHE A 28 -1.73 4.71 -16.55
CA PHE A 28 -2.71 5.49 -17.34
C PHE A 28 -3.65 4.63 -18.19
N THR A 29 -3.39 3.34 -18.34
CA THR A 29 -4.25 2.43 -19.14
C THR A 29 -5.26 1.68 -18.27
N ALA A 30 -5.03 1.61 -16.95
CA ALA A 30 -5.95 1.03 -15.99
C ALA A 30 -7.02 2.04 -15.57
N GLN A 31 -8.26 1.57 -15.37
CA GLN A 31 -9.33 2.39 -14.80
C GLN A 31 -8.91 2.91 -13.41
N ASP A 32 -9.04 4.22 -13.20
CA ASP A 32 -8.60 4.92 -11.99
C ASP A 32 -7.13 4.67 -11.60
N GLY A 33 -6.30 4.19 -12.52
CA GLY A 33 -4.95 3.73 -12.21
C GLY A 33 -4.07 4.84 -11.63
N LEU A 34 -4.18 6.07 -12.16
CA LEU A 34 -3.46 7.22 -11.61
C LEU A 34 -3.88 7.54 -10.17
N ARG A 35 -5.16 7.44 -9.85
CA ARG A 35 -5.67 7.65 -8.49
C ARG A 35 -5.21 6.55 -7.54
N TRP A 36 -5.18 5.29 -7.98
CA TRP A 36 -4.61 4.19 -7.19
C TRP A 36 -3.11 4.36 -6.97
N ALA A 37 -2.36 4.77 -7.98
CA ALA A 37 -0.93 5.07 -7.86
C ALA A 37 -0.70 6.21 -6.86
N ALA A 38 -1.50 7.29 -6.93
CA ALA A 38 -1.48 8.40 -6.00
C ALA A 38 -1.83 7.96 -4.57
N ALA A 39 -2.87 7.14 -4.39
CA ALA A 39 -3.26 6.60 -3.09
C ALA A 39 -2.14 5.77 -2.46
N HIS A 40 -1.53 4.88 -3.26
CA HIS A 40 -0.41 4.08 -2.79
C HIS A 40 0.82 4.93 -2.47
N GLY A 41 1.18 5.89 -3.33
CA GLY A 41 2.30 6.79 -3.10
C GLY A 41 2.12 7.70 -1.87
N LEU A 42 0.88 8.15 -1.61
CA LEU A 42 0.52 8.87 -0.40
C LEU A 42 0.74 7.99 0.83
N VAL A 43 0.19 6.77 0.85
CA VAL A 43 0.40 5.83 1.97
C VAL A 43 1.87 5.48 2.15
N LEU A 44 2.62 5.36 1.05
CA LEU A 44 4.06 5.15 1.13
C LEU A 44 4.75 6.31 1.85
N SER A 45 4.44 7.55 1.49
CA SER A 45 5.10 8.73 2.04
C SER A 45 4.65 9.07 3.48
N VAL A 46 3.34 9.03 3.72
CA VAL A 46 2.71 9.42 5.00
C VAL A 46 2.91 8.34 6.07
N TRP A 47 2.80 7.08 5.68
CA TRP A 47 2.77 5.96 6.61
C TRP A 47 4.03 5.10 6.50
N ARG A 48 4.23 4.36 5.40
CA ARG A 48 5.23 3.28 5.29
C ARG A 48 6.68 3.76 5.40
N ASN A 49 7.10 4.73 4.59
CA ASN A 49 8.48 5.17 4.47
C ASN A 49 8.81 6.17 5.59
N GLY A 50 8.86 5.68 6.82
CA GLY A 50 9.10 6.50 7.99
C GLY A 50 9.11 5.74 9.31
N PRO A 51 8.87 6.43 10.44
CA PRO A 51 9.03 5.87 11.78
C PRO A 51 8.21 4.61 12.07
N ILE A 52 7.15 4.34 11.29
CA ILE A 52 6.37 3.12 11.47
C ILE A 52 7.16 1.86 11.10
N GLU A 53 7.98 1.91 10.05
CA GLU A 53 8.80 0.78 9.63
C GLU A 53 9.92 0.53 10.64
N ASP A 54 10.53 1.59 11.17
CA ASP A 54 11.49 1.50 12.27
C ASP A 54 10.84 0.89 13.52
N ALA A 55 9.62 1.32 13.84
CA ALA A 55 8.87 0.81 14.98
C ALA A 55 8.52 -0.68 14.81
N HIS A 56 8.14 -1.09 13.60
CA HIS A 56 7.83 -2.47 13.21
C HIS A 56 9.06 -3.37 13.23
N ALA A 57 10.19 -2.89 12.71
CA ALA A 57 11.46 -3.63 12.68
C ALA A 57 12.14 -3.73 14.06
N SER A 58 11.74 -2.88 15.00
CA SER A 58 12.35 -2.82 16.33
C SER A 58 11.90 -3.97 17.24
N ARG A 59 12.81 -4.45 18.11
CA ARG A 59 12.52 -5.54 19.07
C ARG A 59 11.36 -5.19 20.02
N PRO A 60 10.38 -6.08 20.26
CA PRO A 60 9.30 -5.80 21.22
C PRO A 60 9.83 -5.49 22.63
N THR A 61 9.06 -4.72 23.40
CA THR A 61 9.38 -4.37 24.79
C THR A 61 8.13 -4.55 25.67
N SER A 62 8.23 -4.41 26.99
CA SER A 62 7.06 -4.47 27.88
C SER A 62 5.98 -3.42 27.57
N ARG A 63 6.32 -2.38 26.79
CA ARG A 63 5.42 -1.29 26.39
C ARG A 63 5.13 -1.23 24.89
N ARG A 64 5.69 -2.16 24.10
CA ARG A 64 5.51 -2.23 22.63
C ARG A 64 5.30 -3.68 22.22
N LYS A 65 4.18 -3.95 21.54
CA LYS A 65 3.90 -5.27 20.97
C LYS A 65 4.71 -5.47 19.69
N ALA A 66 5.08 -6.71 19.40
CA ALA A 66 5.55 -7.06 18.07
C ALA A 66 4.31 -7.18 17.18
N LEU A 67 4.11 -6.21 16.29
CA LEU A 67 3.10 -6.36 15.25
C LEU A 67 3.65 -7.32 14.19
N HIS A 68 2.82 -8.25 13.77
CA HIS A 68 3.21 -9.21 12.74
C HIS A 68 3.07 -8.57 11.35
N ASP A 69 3.82 -9.07 10.37
CA ASP A 69 3.77 -8.55 9.00
C ASP A 69 2.38 -8.57 8.39
N GLY A 70 1.55 -9.55 8.78
CA GLY A 70 0.15 -9.60 8.37
C GLY A 70 -0.70 -8.44 8.88
N THR A 71 -0.40 -7.93 10.08
CA THR A 71 -1.04 -6.72 10.61
C THR A 71 -0.65 -5.49 9.78
N MET A 72 0.64 -5.38 9.44
CA MET A 72 1.11 -4.32 8.56
C MET A 72 0.47 -4.44 7.17
N PHE A 73 0.42 -5.64 6.59
CA PHE A 73 -0.27 -5.90 5.31
C PHE A 73 -1.72 -5.39 5.36
N ALA A 74 -2.50 -5.84 6.35
CA ALA A 74 -3.89 -5.43 6.52
C ALA A 74 -4.00 -3.89 6.59
N ARG A 75 -3.23 -3.25 7.47
CA ARG A 75 -3.27 -1.80 7.64
C ARG A 75 -2.89 -1.05 6.38
N ASN A 76 -1.87 -1.48 5.66
CA ASN A 76 -1.41 -0.79 4.45
C ASN A 76 -2.43 -0.87 3.33
N THR A 77 -3.01 -2.05 3.08
CA THR A 77 -4.02 -2.20 2.02
C THR A 77 -5.30 -1.44 2.35
N TRP A 78 -5.71 -1.45 3.62
CA TRP A 78 -6.84 -0.65 4.08
C TRP A 78 -6.58 0.85 3.93
N LEU A 79 -5.42 1.34 4.40
CA LEU A 79 -5.04 2.76 4.24
C LEU A 79 -4.94 3.16 2.76
N THR A 80 -4.46 2.29 1.87
CA THR A 80 -4.44 2.57 0.43
C THR A 80 -5.87 2.74 -0.09
N ARG A 81 -6.83 1.91 0.37
CA ARG A 81 -8.24 2.10 0.03
C ARG A 81 -8.79 3.43 0.57
N GLN A 82 -8.51 3.76 1.83
CA GLN A 82 -8.97 5.03 2.41
C GLN A 82 -8.38 6.23 1.68
N ALA A 83 -7.09 6.21 1.35
CA ALA A 83 -6.44 7.24 0.55
C ALA A 83 -7.03 7.33 -0.86
N PHE A 84 -7.36 6.19 -1.49
CA PHE A 84 -8.09 6.19 -2.75
C PHE A 84 -9.42 6.92 -2.60
N ASP A 85 -10.25 6.54 -1.64
CA ASP A 85 -11.57 7.15 -1.42
C ASP A 85 -11.45 8.66 -1.17
N VAL A 86 -10.53 9.08 -0.29
CA VAL A 86 -10.19 10.50 -0.03
C VAL A 86 -9.80 11.25 -1.32
N LEU A 87 -8.96 10.68 -2.18
CA LEU A 87 -8.48 11.34 -3.40
C LEU A 87 -9.55 11.56 -4.48
N GLY A 88 -10.75 10.99 -4.36
CA GLY A 88 -11.88 11.31 -5.24
C GLY A 88 -13.07 11.90 -4.49
N SER A 89 -12.86 12.35 -3.26
CA SER A 89 -13.77 13.27 -2.59
C SER A 89 -13.49 14.70 -3.07
N ASP A 90 -14.56 15.49 -3.22
CA ASP A 90 -14.51 16.94 -3.48
C ASP A 90 -14.33 17.76 -2.18
N ASP A 91 -14.25 17.09 -1.01
CA ASP A 91 -14.08 17.79 0.25
C ASP A 91 -12.71 18.49 0.33
N GLN A 92 -12.74 19.81 0.52
CA GLN A 92 -11.53 20.61 0.68
C GLN A 92 -10.70 20.22 1.91
N PHE A 93 -11.21 19.41 2.86
CA PHE A 93 -10.52 18.92 4.06
C PHE A 93 -10.08 17.45 3.99
N ARG A 94 -10.35 16.76 2.87
CA ARG A 94 -10.14 15.32 2.67
C ARG A 94 -8.77 14.77 3.14
N LEU A 95 -7.67 15.49 2.91
CA LEU A 95 -6.34 15.04 3.35
C LEU A 95 -6.11 15.17 4.86
N TYR A 96 -6.79 16.09 5.54
CA TYR A 96 -6.76 16.17 7.01
C TYR A 96 -7.63 15.09 7.65
N GLU A 97 -8.73 14.69 7.01
CA GLU A 97 -9.50 13.54 7.47
C GLU A 97 -8.68 12.25 7.39
N LEU A 98 -7.88 12.10 6.33
CA LEU A 98 -6.91 11.01 6.22
C LEU A 98 -5.83 11.08 7.31
N GLU A 99 -5.33 12.28 7.64
CA GLU A 99 -4.43 12.47 8.78
C GLU A 99 -5.05 11.96 10.08
N ASP A 100 -6.27 12.40 10.39
CA ASP A 100 -6.96 12.04 11.62
C ASP A 100 -7.16 10.51 11.70
N LEU A 101 -7.56 9.89 10.58
CA LEU A 101 -7.74 8.44 10.46
C LEU A 101 -6.42 7.65 10.57
N VAL A 102 -5.31 8.17 10.07
CA VAL A 102 -3.99 7.56 10.22
C VAL A 102 -3.52 7.67 11.68
N LEU A 103 -3.81 8.78 12.35
CA LEU A 103 -3.38 9.08 13.71
C LEU A 103 -4.35 8.65 14.80
N ASP A 104 -5.48 8.04 14.43
CA ASP A 104 -6.44 7.50 15.38
C ASP A 104 -5.78 6.39 16.21
N ARG A 105 -5.73 6.64 17.52
CA ARG A 105 -5.11 5.76 18.52
C ARG A 105 -6.04 4.69 19.03
N ASP A 106 -7.33 4.97 18.98
CA ASP A 106 -8.38 4.14 19.58
C ASP A 106 -9.01 3.21 18.53
N MET A 107 -8.82 3.52 17.24
CA MET A 107 -9.21 2.66 16.14
C MET A 107 -8.48 1.31 16.19
N VAL A 108 -9.26 0.24 16.39
CA VAL A 108 -8.85 -1.12 16.06
C VAL A 108 -8.80 -1.25 14.55
N TRP A 109 -7.64 -1.63 14.02
CA TRP A 109 -7.42 -1.66 12.59
C TRP A 109 -8.15 -2.83 11.91
N PRO A 110 -8.82 -2.61 10.77
CA PRO A 110 -9.56 -3.65 10.07
C PRO A 110 -8.68 -4.85 9.74
N GLY A 111 -9.23 -6.05 9.94
CA GLY A 111 -8.51 -7.30 9.74
C GLY A 111 -7.55 -7.68 10.86
N CYS A 112 -7.42 -6.91 11.94
CA CYS A 112 -6.55 -7.28 13.05
C CYS A 112 -7.00 -6.69 14.40
N GLU A 113 -6.33 -7.10 15.47
CA GLU A 113 -6.55 -6.55 16.82
C GLU A 113 -5.54 -5.43 17.16
N GLY A 114 -4.78 -4.97 16.17
CA GLY A 114 -3.75 -3.96 16.33
C GLY A 114 -4.34 -2.55 16.41
N THR A 115 -3.66 -1.69 17.17
CA THR A 115 -3.92 -0.24 17.21
C THR A 115 -2.62 0.53 17.02
N LEU A 116 -2.72 1.82 16.73
CA LEU A 116 -1.53 2.67 16.65
C LEU A 116 -0.77 2.71 17.99
N THR A 117 -1.46 2.53 19.13
CA THR A 117 -0.81 2.54 20.46
C THR A 117 0.14 1.36 20.68
N ASP A 118 0.02 0.28 19.91
CA ASP A 118 0.85 -0.92 20.06
C ASP A 118 2.34 -0.69 19.77
N PHE A 119 2.69 0.40 19.05
CA PHE A 119 4.08 0.81 18.80
C PHE A 119 4.76 1.49 19.99
N GLY A 120 3.99 1.88 21.01
CA GLY A 120 4.50 2.53 22.22
C GLY A 120 4.81 4.03 22.05
N TRP A 121 4.79 4.75 23.17
CA TRP A 121 4.83 6.22 23.22
C TRP A 121 6.03 6.89 22.56
N GLY A 122 7.18 6.21 22.47
CA GLY A 122 8.37 6.76 21.80
C GLY A 122 8.13 6.99 20.30
N PHE A 123 7.65 5.96 19.59
CA PHE A 123 7.39 6.05 18.16
C PHE A 123 6.14 6.86 17.83
N LEU A 124 5.13 6.90 18.73
CA LEU A 124 3.91 7.67 18.51
C LEU A 124 4.18 9.17 18.21
N GLY A 125 5.18 9.76 18.87
CA GLY A 125 5.57 11.15 18.61
C GLY A 125 6.17 11.33 17.21
N GLU A 126 7.05 10.43 16.81
CA GLU A 126 7.73 10.47 15.51
C GLU A 126 6.77 10.16 14.36
N ILE A 127 5.90 9.16 14.52
CA ILE A 127 4.83 8.83 13.57
C ILE A 127 3.92 10.06 13.39
N LYS A 128 3.46 10.67 14.49
CA LYS A 128 2.63 11.89 14.43
C LYS A 128 3.33 13.02 13.68
N LYS A 129 4.62 13.23 13.92
CA LYS A 129 5.40 14.25 13.24
C LYS A 129 5.50 13.98 11.73
N GLN A 130 5.84 12.74 11.35
CA GLN A 130 5.93 12.32 9.95
C GLN A 130 4.61 12.53 9.22
N VAL A 131 3.51 12.00 9.78
CA VAL A 131 2.19 12.05 9.14
C VAL A 131 1.78 13.49 8.89
N LYS A 132 1.84 14.36 9.90
CA LYS A 132 1.51 15.79 9.77
C LYS A 132 2.37 16.48 8.71
N GLN A 133 3.70 16.29 8.79
CA GLN A 133 4.62 16.91 7.85
C GLN A 133 4.32 16.50 6.40
N ARG A 134 4.00 15.23 6.16
CA ARG A 134 3.73 14.71 4.83
C ARG A 134 2.36 15.13 4.31
N ILE A 135 1.34 15.14 5.17
CA ILE A 135 0.01 15.63 4.82
C ILE A 135 0.08 17.12 4.48
N ASP A 136 0.75 17.95 5.29
CA ASP A 136 0.95 19.38 5.00
C ASP A 136 1.69 19.60 3.67
N MET A 137 2.68 18.76 3.36
CA MET A 137 3.37 18.79 2.07
C MET A 137 2.41 18.47 0.92
N PHE A 138 1.65 17.38 0.97
CA PHE A 138 0.67 17.05 -0.08
C PHE A 138 -0.39 18.14 -0.22
N ARG A 139 -0.84 18.72 0.89
CA ARG A 139 -1.77 19.85 0.90
C ARG A 139 -1.23 21.10 0.24
N HIS A 140 0.05 21.38 0.41
CA HIS A 140 0.70 22.48 -0.28
C HIS A 140 0.68 22.26 -1.80
N PHE A 141 1.08 21.07 -2.26
CA PHE A 141 1.10 20.74 -3.68
C PHE A 141 -0.29 20.61 -4.30
N GLU A 142 -1.29 20.11 -3.58
CA GLU A 142 -2.69 20.07 -4.01
C GLU A 142 -3.25 21.47 -4.33
N LYS A 143 -2.75 22.52 -3.68
CA LYS A 143 -3.20 23.90 -3.91
C LYS A 143 -2.57 24.57 -5.13
N ILE A 144 -1.37 24.13 -5.52
CA ILE A 144 -0.56 24.82 -6.54
C ILE A 144 -0.46 24.02 -7.84
N LEU A 145 -0.72 22.71 -7.82
CA LEU A 145 -0.69 21.85 -9.00
C LEU A 145 -2.10 21.67 -9.59
N PRO A 146 -2.21 21.53 -10.93
CA PRO A 146 -3.42 20.98 -11.54
C PRO A 146 -3.79 19.60 -10.96
N PRO A 147 -5.09 19.21 -10.97
CA PRO A 147 -5.53 17.95 -10.36
C PRO A 147 -4.75 16.71 -10.79
N ASP A 148 -4.51 16.55 -12.09
CA ASP A 148 -3.77 15.40 -12.62
C ASP A 148 -2.29 15.41 -12.21
N ASP A 149 -1.66 16.59 -12.21
CA ASP A 149 -0.26 16.73 -11.81
C ASP A 149 -0.09 16.52 -10.30
N PHE A 150 -1.08 16.91 -9.50
CA PHE A 150 -1.12 16.54 -8.09
C PHE A 150 -1.18 15.02 -7.91
N LEU A 151 -1.96 14.29 -8.70
CA LEU A 151 -1.99 12.82 -8.62
C LEU A 151 -0.68 12.19 -9.09
N VAL A 152 -0.03 12.73 -10.13
CA VAL A 152 1.32 12.30 -10.55
C VAL A 152 2.32 12.53 -9.41
N PHE A 153 2.31 13.72 -8.80
CA PHE A 153 3.15 14.04 -7.65
C PHE A 153 2.90 13.10 -6.46
N ALA A 154 1.63 12.85 -6.12
CA ALA A 154 1.24 11.93 -5.05
C ALA A 154 1.61 10.48 -5.34
N GLY A 155 1.64 10.09 -6.62
CA GLY A 155 2.08 8.76 -7.05
C GLY A 155 3.60 8.60 -7.08
N ALA A 156 4.38 9.67 -7.22
CA ALA A 156 5.83 9.61 -7.38
C ALA A 156 6.60 8.83 -6.29
N PRO A 157 6.23 8.85 -4.99
CA PRO A 157 6.95 8.10 -3.94
C PRO A 157 7.02 6.59 -4.16
N ARG A 158 6.14 6.02 -5.00
CA ARG A 158 6.21 4.61 -5.37
C ARG A 158 7.30 4.33 -6.41
N ILE A 159 7.82 5.34 -7.13
CA ILE A 159 8.79 5.12 -8.20
C ILE A 159 10.06 4.48 -7.67
N GLY A 160 10.38 3.30 -8.22
CA GLY A 160 11.47 2.44 -7.74
C GLY A 160 11.07 1.41 -6.68
N THR A 161 9.83 1.43 -6.21
CA THR A 161 9.24 0.37 -5.36
C THR A 161 8.49 -0.67 -6.20
N HIS A 162 8.00 -1.71 -5.54
CA HIS A 162 7.25 -2.79 -6.17
C HIS A 162 5.97 -2.26 -6.85
N ASP A 163 5.70 -2.74 -8.06
CA ASP A 163 4.54 -2.38 -8.88
C ASP A 163 3.38 -3.38 -8.78
N ASP A 164 3.53 -4.34 -7.87
CA ASP A 164 2.61 -5.44 -7.56
C ASP A 164 1.91 -5.28 -6.20
N HIS A 165 1.64 -4.04 -5.78
CA HIS A 165 0.85 -3.76 -4.56
C HIS A 165 -0.63 -3.59 -4.85
N TYR A 166 -1.49 -3.86 -3.85
CA TYR A 166 -2.94 -3.63 -3.92
C TYR A 166 -3.30 -2.26 -4.52
N GLY A 167 -4.19 -2.28 -5.53
CA GLY A 167 -4.59 -1.11 -6.32
C GLY A 167 -3.73 -0.83 -7.56
N MET A 168 -2.51 -1.36 -7.63
CA MET A 168 -1.61 -1.14 -8.76
C MET A 168 -1.98 -2.03 -9.97
N PRO A 169 -1.63 -1.62 -11.21
CA PRO A 169 -2.02 -2.35 -12.42
C PRO A 169 -1.62 -3.83 -12.47
N LYS A 170 -0.52 -4.24 -11.84
CA LYS A 170 -0.09 -5.65 -11.82
C LYS A 170 -0.72 -6.49 -10.72
N TRP A 171 -1.34 -5.88 -9.72
CA TRP A 171 -1.91 -6.60 -8.58
C TRP A 171 -2.92 -7.69 -8.98
N PRO A 172 -3.86 -7.46 -9.92
CA PRO A 172 -4.77 -8.51 -10.34
C PRO A 172 -4.06 -9.76 -10.89
N ALA A 173 -3.01 -9.56 -11.72
CA ALA A 173 -2.23 -10.66 -12.27
C ALA A 173 -1.44 -11.42 -11.17
N CYS A 174 -0.97 -10.72 -10.15
CA CYS A 174 -0.33 -11.33 -8.99
C CYS A 174 -1.31 -12.19 -8.18
N VAL A 175 -2.52 -11.70 -7.95
CA VAL A 175 -3.57 -12.47 -7.26
C VAL A 175 -3.95 -13.69 -8.09
N ASP A 176 -4.16 -13.55 -9.39
CA ASP A 176 -4.50 -14.67 -10.27
C ASP A 176 -3.41 -15.75 -10.28
N ALA A 177 -2.14 -15.34 -10.36
CA ALA A 177 -1.02 -16.26 -10.26
C ALA A 177 -0.97 -16.95 -8.89
N ALA A 178 -1.28 -16.24 -7.79
CA ALA A 178 -1.32 -16.85 -6.46
C ALA A 178 -2.41 -17.92 -6.37
N ILE A 179 -3.61 -17.66 -6.90
CA ILE A 179 -4.71 -18.63 -6.90
C ILE A 179 -4.36 -19.85 -7.75
N HIS A 180 -3.80 -19.65 -8.95
CA HIS A 180 -3.33 -20.72 -9.82
C HIS A 180 -2.27 -21.61 -9.12
N ARG A 181 -1.31 -20.99 -8.42
CA ARG A 181 -0.30 -21.71 -7.61
C ARG A 181 -0.93 -22.47 -6.45
N LEU A 182 -1.90 -21.88 -5.73
CA LEU A 182 -2.61 -22.54 -4.63
C LEU A 182 -3.44 -23.75 -5.09
N ARG A 183 -3.90 -23.77 -6.35
CA ARG A 183 -4.51 -24.96 -6.97
C ARG A 183 -3.51 -26.05 -7.35
N GLY A 184 -2.21 -25.75 -7.29
CA GLY A 184 -1.15 -26.66 -7.76
C GLY A 184 -0.98 -26.68 -9.27
N GLU A 185 -1.48 -25.66 -9.97
CA GLU A 185 -1.53 -25.64 -11.45
C GLU A 185 -0.29 -24.96 -12.09
N ASP A 186 0.60 -24.36 -11.29
CA ASP A 186 1.82 -23.68 -11.74
C ASP A 186 3.07 -24.57 -11.52
N GLU A 187 3.24 -25.59 -12.37
CA GLU A 187 4.34 -26.56 -12.24
C GLU A 187 5.73 -25.90 -12.26
N GLU A 188 5.91 -24.86 -13.08
CA GLU A 188 7.18 -24.14 -13.19
C GLU A 188 7.54 -23.44 -11.87
N PHE A 189 6.57 -22.74 -11.26
CA PHE A 189 6.77 -22.13 -9.95
C PHE A 189 7.12 -23.18 -8.90
N TRP A 190 6.38 -24.29 -8.85
CA TRP A 190 6.62 -25.35 -7.87
C TRP A 190 7.97 -26.05 -8.08
N HIS A 191 8.41 -26.23 -9.33
CA HIS A 191 9.76 -26.71 -9.62
C HIS A 191 10.84 -25.71 -9.15
N ALA A 192 10.67 -24.42 -9.44
CA ALA A 192 11.65 -23.39 -9.12
C ALA A 192 11.67 -22.99 -7.62
N ARG A 193 10.53 -23.07 -6.93
CA ARG A 193 10.33 -22.54 -5.57
C ARG A 193 9.86 -23.58 -4.55
N GLY A 194 9.62 -24.83 -4.95
CA GLY A 194 9.09 -25.88 -4.07
C GLY A 194 9.84 -26.02 -2.76
N ASN A 195 11.19 -26.06 -2.79
CA ASN A 195 12.01 -26.13 -1.57
C ASN A 195 11.83 -24.91 -0.64
N LEU A 196 11.56 -23.72 -1.17
CA LEU A 196 11.24 -22.55 -0.37
C LEU A 196 9.82 -22.65 0.20
N MET A 197 8.84 -23.05 -0.61
CA MET A 197 7.46 -23.21 -0.18
C MET A 197 7.31 -24.28 0.92
N THR A 198 8.03 -25.40 0.82
CA THR A 198 8.08 -26.42 1.89
C THR A 198 8.60 -25.85 3.21
N ARG A 199 9.56 -24.91 3.18
CA ARG A 199 10.07 -24.24 4.38
C ARG A 199 9.13 -23.20 4.95
N ILE A 200 8.40 -22.48 4.09
CA ILE A 200 7.37 -21.52 4.50
C ILE A 200 6.20 -22.26 5.16
N GLY A 201 5.89 -23.47 4.68
CA GLY A 201 4.78 -24.29 5.18
C GLY A 201 3.48 -24.06 4.40
N PRO A 202 2.45 -24.87 4.69
CA PRO A 202 1.20 -24.86 3.95
C PRO A 202 0.46 -23.53 4.09
N ALA A 203 -0.36 -23.22 3.08
CA ALA A 203 -1.30 -22.11 3.18
C ALA A 203 -2.28 -22.32 4.35
N PRO A 204 -2.71 -21.25 5.04
CA PRO A 204 -3.70 -21.35 6.10
C PRO A 204 -5.00 -21.97 5.61
N ALA A 205 -5.63 -22.83 6.42
CA ALA A 205 -6.87 -23.52 6.03
C ALA A 205 -8.00 -22.57 5.57
N PRO A 206 -8.22 -21.39 6.18
CA PRO A 206 -9.22 -20.44 5.67
C PRO A 206 -8.92 -19.92 4.26
N VAL A 207 -7.64 -19.81 3.89
CA VAL A 207 -7.21 -19.33 2.56
C VAL A 207 -7.51 -20.39 1.49
N THR A 208 -7.32 -21.68 1.80
CA THR A 208 -7.51 -22.77 0.83
C THR A 208 -8.92 -23.36 0.84
N ALA A 209 -9.72 -23.10 1.87
CA ALA A 209 -11.10 -23.59 1.98
C ALA A 209 -12.00 -23.03 0.85
N ASP A 210 -11.77 -21.78 0.45
CA ASP A 210 -12.45 -21.14 -0.67
C ASP A 210 -11.50 -20.18 -1.39
N LEU A 211 -10.93 -20.66 -2.50
CA LEU A 211 -9.97 -19.90 -3.29
C LEU A 211 -10.64 -18.74 -4.05
N GLU A 212 -11.92 -18.86 -4.42
CA GLU A 212 -12.63 -17.77 -5.10
C GLU A 212 -12.97 -16.64 -4.12
N ALA A 213 -13.41 -16.98 -2.91
CA ALA A 213 -13.57 -15.99 -1.86
C ALA A 213 -12.23 -15.32 -1.51
N THR A 214 -11.15 -16.09 -1.38
CA THR A 214 -9.80 -15.55 -1.16
C THR A 214 -9.37 -14.62 -2.29
N ARG A 215 -9.58 -15.03 -3.55
CA ARG A 215 -9.28 -14.21 -4.73
C ARG A 215 -10.00 -12.87 -4.64
N LYS A 216 -11.31 -12.91 -4.38
CA LYS A 216 -12.14 -11.72 -4.26
C LYS A 216 -11.65 -10.79 -3.16
N LEU A 217 -11.35 -11.33 -1.97
CA LEU A 217 -10.84 -10.52 -0.87
C LEU A 217 -9.48 -9.90 -1.19
N LEU A 218 -8.55 -10.64 -1.79
CA LEU A 218 -7.27 -10.08 -2.24
C LEU A 218 -7.44 -8.96 -3.28
N LEU A 219 -8.47 -9.00 -4.12
CA LEU A 219 -8.70 -7.98 -5.15
C LEU A 219 -9.44 -6.75 -4.62
N GLU A 220 -10.36 -6.92 -3.67
CA GLU A 220 -11.31 -5.86 -3.27
C GLU A 220 -11.06 -5.33 -1.86
N SER A 221 -10.60 -6.18 -0.95
CA SER A 221 -10.50 -5.87 0.49
C SER A 221 -9.51 -6.79 1.22
N PRO A 222 -8.20 -6.74 0.91
CA PRO A 222 -7.24 -7.72 1.44
C PRO A 222 -7.25 -7.81 2.97
N TRP A 223 -7.46 -6.69 3.65
CA TRP A 223 -7.53 -6.63 5.11
C TRP A 223 -8.60 -7.55 5.71
N GLU A 224 -9.71 -7.81 5.01
CA GLU A 224 -10.79 -8.70 5.48
C GLU A 224 -10.36 -10.18 5.55
N LEU A 225 -9.25 -10.57 4.92
CA LEU A 225 -8.67 -11.90 5.13
C LEU A 225 -8.15 -12.12 6.55
N GLY A 226 -7.89 -11.03 7.27
CA GLY A 226 -7.32 -11.07 8.60
C GLY A 226 -5.80 -11.20 8.61
N ALA A 227 -5.16 -10.58 9.60
CA ALA A 227 -3.71 -10.50 9.76
C ALA A 227 -3.03 -11.88 9.85
N GLY A 228 -3.69 -12.89 10.43
CA GLY A 228 -3.14 -14.25 10.48
C GLY A 228 -2.91 -14.83 9.08
N ASN A 229 -3.89 -14.68 8.19
CA ASN A 229 -3.81 -15.18 6.81
C ASN A 229 -2.86 -14.31 5.97
N LEU A 230 -2.95 -12.99 6.11
CA LEU A 230 -2.06 -12.07 5.40
C LEU A 230 -0.59 -12.19 5.84
N GLY A 231 -0.33 -12.64 7.06
CA GLY A 231 1.02 -12.93 7.53
C GLY A 231 1.69 -14.03 6.71
N TRP A 232 0.94 -15.02 6.25
CA TRP A 232 1.45 -16.04 5.33
C TRP A 232 1.74 -15.48 3.93
N PHE A 233 1.04 -14.42 3.51
CA PHE A 233 1.23 -13.79 2.20
C PHE A 233 2.39 -12.77 2.17
N ALA A 234 2.65 -12.04 3.27
CA ALA A 234 3.50 -10.85 3.32
C ALA A 234 4.93 -11.01 2.76
N TRP A 235 5.48 -12.22 2.78
CA TRP A 235 6.81 -12.54 2.23
C TRP A 235 6.82 -13.73 1.30
N ASN A 236 5.64 -14.25 0.98
CA ASN A 236 5.52 -15.48 0.25
C ASN A 236 5.58 -15.20 -1.25
N PRO A 237 6.50 -15.86 -1.98
CA PRO A 237 6.65 -15.65 -3.42
C PRO A 237 5.39 -16.02 -4.21
N ILE A 238 4.39 -16.64 -3.59
CA ILE A 238 3.12 -16.99 -4.22
C ILE A 238 2.38 -15.77 -4.80
N LEU A 239 2.52 -14.58 -4.21
CA LEU A 239 1.93 -13.33 -4.72
C LEU A 239 2.82 -12.59 -5.71
N ARG A 240 3.99 -13.13 -6.10
CA ARG A 240 4.84 -12.45 -7.08
C ARG A 240 4.21 -12.52 -8.46
N SER A 241 4.27 -11.41 -9.19
CA SER A 241 3.91 -11.39 -10.61
C SER A 241 4.61 -12.55 -11.32
N PRO A 242 3.90 -13.32 -12.16
CA PRO A 242 4.58 -14.14 -13.15
C PRO A 242 5.47 -13.18 -13.93
N ARG A 243 6.79 -13.43 -13.93
CA ARG A 243 7.67 -12.64 -14.79
C ARG A 243 7.21 -12.90 -16.22
N PRO A 244 7.18 -11.89 -17.10
CA PRO A 244 7.20 -12.20 -18.52
C PRO A 244 8.42 -13.08 -18.75
N THR A 245 8.20 -14.24 -19.35
CA THR A 245 9.27 -15.07 -19.89
C THR A 245 10.13 -14.16 -20.77
N PRO A 246 11.46 -14.14 -20.59
CA PRO A 246 12.32 -13.31 -21.43
C PRO A 246 12.18 -13.62 -22.92
#